data_AF-A0A098BVK9-F1
#
_entry.id   AF-A0A098BVK9-F1
#
_cell.length_a   1.000
_cell.length_b   1.000
_cell.length_c   1.000
_cell.angle_alpha   90.00
_cell.angle_beta   90.00
_cell.angle_gamma   90.00
#
_symmetry.space_group_name_H-M   'P 1'
#
loop_
_entity.id
_entity.type
_entity.pdbx_description
1 polymer ?
#
loop_
_entity_poly.entity_id
_entity_poly.type
_entity_poly.pdbx_seq_one_letter_code
_entity_poly.pdbx_strand_id
1 'polypeptide(L)'
;MNVNDLSFSVYPVGLFDDLRRLVIMVRAGRWGTARYRVKRIARSLRLAIKYRELGYFNGFLAEPINYDPRSLRWTRVGHGWTWRRALADLHRHLEEMNP
;
A
#
# COMPACT_ATOMS: atom_id res chain seq x y z
N MET A 1 -6.10 -5.87 -23.36
CA MET A 1 -5.51 -4.67 -22.72
C MET A 1 -4.05 -4.98 -22.46
N ASN A 2 -3.12 -4.21 -23.01
CA ASN A 2 -1.69 -4.53 -22.94
C ASN A 2 -1.20 -4.35 -21.49
N VAL A 3 -0.45 -5.31 -20.93
CA VAL A 3 0.04 -5.25 -19.53
C VAL A 3 0.89 -3.99 -19.28
N ASN A 4 1.50 -3.46 -20.34
CA ASN A 4 2.30 -2.23 -20.33
C ASN A 4 1.50 -0.93 -20.11
N ASP A 5 0.17 -0.95 -20.25
CA ASP A 5 -0.69 0.24 -20.02
C ASP A 5 -1.32 0.25 -18.62
N LEU A 6 -1.07 -0.79 -17.81
CA LEU A 6 -1.50 -0.78 -16.42
C LEU A 6 -0.61 0.15 -15.60
N SER A 7 -1.22 1.19 -15.03
CA SER A 7 -0.59 1.95 -13.96
C SER A 7 -0.66 1.15 -12.66
N PHE A 8 0.44 1.10 -11.90
CA PHE A 8 0.53 0.36 -10.63
C PHE A 8 0.85 1.31 -9.48
N SER A 9 0.19 1.13 -8.34
CA SER A 9 0.53 1.80 -7.08
C SER A 9 1.26 0.83 -6.18
N VAL A 10 2.40 1.23 -5.64
CA VAL A 10 3.13 0.44 -4.64
C VAL A 10 3.33 1.25 -3.38
N TYR A 11 2.92 0.72 -2.24
CA TYR A 11 2.96 1.44 -0.97
C TYR A 11 3.31 0.53 0.23
N PRO A 12 3.96 1.07 1.28
CA PRO A 12 4.17 0.38 2.55
C PRO A 12 2.87 -0.12 3.17
N VAL A 13 2.87 -1.37 3.66
CA VAL A 13 1.74 -1.93 4.43
C VAL A 13 1.52 -1.15 5.72
N GLY A 14 2.60 -0.79 6.43
CA GLY A 14 2.52 -0.05 7.69
C GLY A 14 1.90 1.33 7.54
N LEU A 15 2.10 1.99 6.38
CA LEU A 15 1.46 3.27 6.06
C LEU A 15 -0.04 3.10 5.80
N PHE A 16 -0.44 2.04 5.11
CA PHE A 16 -1.84 1.77 4.84
C PHE A 16 -2.64 1.52 6.13
N ASP A 17 -2.13 0.70 7.05
CA ASP A 17 -2.78 0.46 8.34
C ASP A 17 -2.88 1.76 9.17
N ASP A 18 -1.83 2.58 9.15
CA ASP A 18 -1.83 3.87 9.83
C ASP A 18 -2.84 4.86 9.23
N LEU A 19 -2.96 4.93 7.91
CA LEU A 19 -3.96 5.75 7.21
C LEU A 19 -5.39 5.25 7.45
N ARG A 20 -5.62 3.93 7.39
CA ARG A 20 -6.93 3.34 7.67
C ARG A 20 -7.38 3.66 9.09
N ARG A 21 -6.50 3.51 10.08
CA ARG A 21 -6.78 3.87 11.48
C ARG A 21 -7.03 5.37 11.64
N LEU A 22 -6.31 6.21 10.91
CA LEU A 22 -6.55 7.66 10.91
C LEU A 22 -7.96 7.99 10.40
N VAL A 23 -8.37 7.39 9.28
CA VAL A 23 -9.73 7.58 8.73
C VAL A 23 -10.80 7.14 9.73
N ILE A 24 -10.61 5.99 10.40
CA ILE A 24 -11.54 5.51 11.44
C ILE A 24 -11.62 6.52 12.60
N MET A 25 -10.48 7.06 13.06
CA MET A 25 -10.44 8.04 14.15
C MET A 25 -11.10 9.36 13.78
N VAL A 26 -10.89 9.84 12.55
CA VAL A 26 -11.53 11.05 12.02
C VAL A 26 -13.05 10.86 11.93
N ARG A 27 -13.50 9.73 11.39
CA ARG A 27 -14.94 9.39 11.33
C ARG A 27 -15.58 9.26 12.72
N ALA A 28 -14.82 8.81 13.71
CA ALA A 28 -15.26 8.74 15.10
C ALA A 28 -15.20 10.09 15.85
N GLY A 29 -14.88 11.20 15.18
CA GLY A 29 -14.78 12.53 15.80
C GLY A 29 -13.60 12.71 16.75
N ARG A 30 -12.62 11.79 16.75
CA ARG A 30 -11.48 11.79 17.67
C ARG A 30 -10.31 12.65 17.15
N TRP A 31 -10.59 13.93 16.92
CA TRP A 31 -9.66 14.86 16.25
C TRP A 31 -8.33 15.07 16.97
N GLY A 32 -8.32 15.12 18.31
CA GLY A 32 -7.09 15.26 19.08
C GLY A 32 -6.13 14.08 18.92
N THR A 33 -6.67 12.86 18.92
CA THR A 33 -5.90 11.62 18.72
C THR A 33 -5.49 11.43 17.27
N ALA A 34 -6.36 11.81 16.32
CA ALA A 34 -6.04 11.84 14.89
C ALA A 34 -4.84 12.77 14.61
N ARG A 35 -4.82 13.99 15.18
CA ARG A 35 -3.72 14.95 14.99
C ARG A 35 -2.39 14.43 15.52
N TYR A 36 -2.38 13.80 16.70
CA TYR A 36 -1.19 13.15 17.23
C TYR A 36 -0.70 12.04 16.28
N ARG A 37 -1.63 11.24 15.75
CA ARG A 37 -1.29 10.14 14.84
C ARG A 37 -0.74 10.62 13.51
N VAL A 38 -1.28 11.68 12.91
CA VAL A 38 -0.70 12.31 11.70
C VAL A 38 0.76 12.71 11.94
N LYS A 39 1.05 13.37 13.07
CA LYS A 39 2.44 13.74 13.41
C LYS A 39 3.34 12.52 13.56
N ARG A 40 2.82 11.43 14.14
CA ARG A 40 3.54 10.16 14.28
C ARG A 40 3.84 9.52 12.92
N ILE A 41 2.85 9.45 12.03
CA ILE A 41 3.00 8.92 10.66
C ILE A 41 4.05 9.72 9.89
N ALA A 42 3.98 11.05 9.92
CA ALA A 42 4.95 11.92 9.26
C ALA A 42 6.38 11.70 9.79
N ARG A 43 6.53 11.53 11.11
CA ARG A 43 7.84 11.23 11.72
C ARG A 43 8.34 9.85 11.29
N SER A 44 7.49 8.84 11.32
CA SER A 44 7.85 7.48 10.92
C SER A 44 8.22 7.40 9.44
N LEU A 45 7.47 8.04 8.54
CA LEU A 45 7.83 8.16 7.12
C LEU A 45 9.18 8.84 6.94
N ARG A 46 9.42 9.96 7.63
CA ARG A 46 10.68 10.69 7.55
C ARG A 46 11.87 9.85 8.02
N LEU A 47 11.70 9.11 9.12
CA LEU A 47 12.71 8.19 9.63
C LEU A 47 12.92 7.02 8.66
N ALA A 48 11.86 6.46 8.11
CA ALA A 48 11.96 5.33 7.20
C ALA A 48 12.64 5.72 5.87
N ILE A 49 12.41 6.94 5.37
CA ILE A 49 13.14 7.52 4.22
C ILE A 49 14.61 7.77 4.60
N LYS A 50 14.86 8.37 5.77
CA LYS A 50 16.21 8.76 6.21
C LYS A 50 17.11 7.57 6.51
N TYR A 51 16.59 6.55 7.18
CA TYR A 51 17.35 5.40 7.67
C TYR A 51 17.17 4.15 6.79
N ARG A 52 16.40 4.24 5.69
CA ARG A 52 15.99 3.08 4.89
C ARG A 52 15.45 1.92 5.75
N GLU A 53 14.86 2.24 6.91
CA GLU A 53 14.41 1.23 7.85
C GLU A 53 13.16 0.54 7.32
N LEU A 54 13.34 -0.73 6.96
CA LEU A 54 12.30 -1.63 6.48
C LEU A 54 11.22 -1.93 7.55
N GLY A 55 11.45 -1.60 8.83
CA GLY A 55 10.50 -1.92 9.92
C GLY A 55 9.17 -1.16 9.85
N TYR A 56 9.14 0.08 9.32
CA TYR A 56 7.87 0.78 9.05
C TYR A 56 7.16 0.24 7.80
N PHE A 57 7.94 -0.38 6.92
CA PHE A 57 7.51 -1.05 5.70
C PHE A 57 7.41 -2.56 5.99
N ASN A 58 6.44 -2.98 6.82
CA ASN A 58 6.04 -4.39 7.07
C ASN A 58 5.62 -5.12 5.78
N GLY A 59 6.49 -5.13 4.77
CA GLY A 59 6.17 -5.30 3.38
C GLY A 59 5.68 -4.04 2.66
N PHE A 60 5.65 -4.20 1.35
CA PHE A 60 5.03 -3.35 0.35
C PHE A 60 3.85 -4.12 -0.24
N LEU A 61 2.78 -3.40 -0.55
CA LEU A 61 1.66 -3.86 -1.37
C LEU A 61 1.74 -3.18 -2.73
N ALA A 62 1.48 -3.95 -3.78
CA ALA A 62 1.40 -3.49 -5.16
C ALA A 62 0.00 -3.78 -5.71
N GLU A 63 -0.67 -2.76 -6.23
CA GLU A 63 -2.04 -2.84 -6.73
C GLU A 63 -2.15 -2.20 -8.13
N PRO A 64 -2.93 -2.79 -9.05
CA PRO A 64 -3.23 -2.18 -10.34
C PRO A 64 -4.25 -1.03 -10.17
N ILE A 65 -3.94 0.15 -10.70
CA ILE A 65 -4.75 1.38 -10.57
C ILE A 65 -5.91 1.41 -11.58
N ASN A 66 -5.68 0.92 -12.79
CA ASN A 66 -6.61 1.08 -13.91
C ASN A 66 -7.52 -0.13 -14.15
N TYR A 67 -7.64 -1.03 -13.17
CA TYR A 67 -8.50 -2.21 -13.31
C TYR A 67 -9.86 -1.97 -12.67
N ASP A 68 -10.93 -2.39 -13.35
CA ASP A 68 -12.31 -2.22 -12.88
C ASP A 68 -12.45 -2.85 -11.47
N PRO A 69 -12.85 -2.10 -10.43
CA PRO A 69 -13.01 -2.60 -9.07
C PRO A 69 -14.07 -3.72 -8.93
N ARG A 70 -14.87 -3.99 -9.97
CA ARG A 70 -15.78 -5.14 -10.04
C ARG A 70 -15.14 -6.41 -10.64
N SER A 71 -14.04 -6.26 -11.36
CA SER A 71 -13.37 -7.34 -12.12
C SER A 71 -12.29 -8.05 -11.32
N LEU A 72 -11.67 -7.39 -10.34
CA LEU A 72 -10.72 -8.01 -9.41
C LEU A 72 -11.41 -8.28 -8.08
N ARG A 73 -11.55 -9.56 -7.74
CA ARG A 73 -11.58 -9.95 -6.34
C ARG A 73 -10.34 -9.32 -5.71
N TRP A 74 -10.52 -8.55 -4.64
CA TRP A 74 -9.49 -7.85 -3.85
C TRP A 74 -8.37 -8.77 -3.30
N THR A 75 -8.38 -10.04 -3.69
CA THR A 75 -7.47 -11.13 -3.33
C THR A 75 -6.22 -11.23 -4.20
N ARG A 76 -6.03 -10.39 -5.22
CA ARG A 76 -4.87 -10.49 -6.15
C ARG A 76 -4.02 -9.22 -6.18
N VAL A 77 -3.63 -8.78 -4.98
CA VAL A 77 -2.66 -7.70 -4.76
C VAL A 77 -1.30 -8.33 -4.54
N GLY A 78 -0.24 -7.76 -5.12
CA GLY A 78 1.12 -8.29 -4.92
C GLY A 78 1.68 -7.83 -3.59
N HIS A 79 2.37 -8.71 -2.87
CA HIS A 79 2.97 -8.36 -1.58
C HIS A 79 4.44 -8.75 -1.49
N GLY A 80 5.22 -8.04 -0.68
CA GLY A 80 6.57 -8.49 -0.37
C GLY A 80 7.37 -7.55 0.51
N TRP A 81 8.38 -8.09 1.17
CA TRP A 81 9.31 -7.33 2.03
C TRP A 81 10.03 -6.17 1.32
N THR A 82 10.11 -6.21 -0.01
CA THR A 82 10.70 -5.14 -0.82
C THR A 82 9.75 -4.75 -1.94
N TRP A 83 9.88 -3.50 -2.40
CA TRP A 83 9.16 -2.97 -3.55
C TRP A 83 9.23 -3.90 -4.78
N ARG A 84 10.43 -4.39 -5.11
CA ARG A 84 10.65 -5.34 -6.22
C ARG A 84 9.92 -6.65 -6.04
N ARG A 85 9.87 -7.19 -4.82
CA ARG A 85 9.15 -8.45 -4.55
C ARG A 85 7.64 -8.26 -4.66
N ALA A 86 7.10 -7.18 -4.13
CA ALA A 86 5.68 -6.86 -4.27
C ALA A 86 5.25 -6.71 -5.73
N LEU A 87 6.08 -6.06 -6.56
CA LEU A 87 5.84 -5.96 -8.00
C LEU A 87 5.98 -7.29 -8.74
N ALA A 88 6.99 -8.09 -8.43
CA ALA A 88 7.16 -9.41 -9.05
C ALA A 88 5.99 -10.35 -8.73
N ASP A 89 5.48 -10.26 -7.51
CA ASP A 89 4.31 -11.02 -7.06
C ASP A 89 3.03 -10.55 -7.77
N LEU A 90 2.85 -9.24 -7.91
CA LEU A 90 1.75 -8.68 -8.71
C LEU A 90 1.85 -9.11 -10.19
N HIS A 91 3.04 -9.10 -10.77
CA HIS A 91 3.24 -9.51 -12.16
C HIS A 91 2.85 -10.97 -12.38
N ARG A 92 3.24 -11.87 -11.46
CA ARG A 92 2.80 -13.27 -11.48
C ARG A 92 1.28 -13.39 -11.49
N HIS A 93 0.58 -12.65 -10.64
CA HIS A 93 -0.88 -12.66 -10.60
C HIS A 93 -1.55 -12.15 -11.88
N LEU A 94 -0.91 -11.21 -12.59
CA LEU A 94 -1.41 -10.69 -13.86
C LEU A 94 -1.14 -11.67 -15.01
N GLU A 95 0.01 -12.35 -15.03
CA GLU A 95 0.30 -13.43 -15.97
C GLU A 95 -0.68 -14.60 -15.81
N GLU A 96 -1.01 -14.99 -14.57
CA GLU A 96 -2.05 -15.99 -14.27
C GLU A 96 -3.46 -15.62 -14.79
N MET A 97 -3.71 -14.34 -15.12
CA MET A 97 -5.00 -13.86 -15.62
C MET A 97 -5.08 -13.75 -17.15
N ASN A 98 -3.95 -13.60 -17.84
CA ASN A 98 -3.86 -13.52 -19.30
C ASN A 98 -3.04 -14.72 -19.81
N PRO A 99 -3.62 -15.94 -19.91
CA PRO A 99 -2.96 -17.07 -20.56
C PRO A 99 -2.69 -16.82 -22.05
#